data_AF-A0A258U6D5-F1
#
_entry.id   AF-A0A258U6D5-F1
#
_cell.length_a   1.000
_cell.length_b   1.000
_cell.length_c   1.000
_cell.angle_alpha   90.00
_cell.angle_beta   90.00
_cell.angle_gamma   90.00
#
_symmetry.space_group_name_H-M   'P 1'
#
loop_
_entity.id
_entity.type
_entity.pdbx_description
1 polymer ?
#
loop_
_entity_poly.entity_id
_entity_poly.type
_entity_poly.pdbx_seq_one_letter_code
_entity_poly.pdbx_strand_id
1 'polypeptide(L)' 'MTRHLIIILGDQLTIENPALEGFDATCDQIVMAEVMGEGAHVWSHKARIALFLSAMRHFAQALETQGIPV' A
#
# COMPACT_ATOMS: atom_id res chain seq x y z
N MET A 1 17.46 11.65 0.22
CA MET A 1 17.52 10.51 -0.73
C MET A 1 16.80 9.35 -0.07
N THR A 2 16.03 8.59 -0.83
CA THR A 2 15.30 7.43 -0.31
C THR A 2 16.24 6.21 -0.26
N ARG A 3 16.35 5.58 0.91
CA ARG A 3 17.13 4.39 1.23
C ARG A 3 16.37 3.12 0.81
N HIS A 4 15.14 2.94 1.28
CA HIS A 4 14.30 1.80 0.93
C HIS A 4 12.96 2.23 0.31
N LEU A 5 12.54 1.48 -0.72
CA LEU A 5 11.17 1.49 -1.25
C LEU A 5 10.47 0.23 -0.76
N ILE A 6 9.49 0.39 0.11
CA ILE A 6 8.79 -0.72 0.76
C ILE A 6 7.44 -0.90 0.10
N ILE A 7 7.29 -2.01 -0.62
CA ILE A 7 6.06 -2.31 -1.35
C ILE A 7 5.04 -2.91 -0.38
N ILE A 8 3.84 -2.34 -0.34
CA ILE A 8 2.69 -2.89 0.40
C ILE A 8 1.62 -3.29 -0.63
N LEU A 9 1.21 -4.55 -0.60
CA LEU A 9 0.17 -5.06 -1.50
C LEU A 9 -1.23 -4.76 -0.96
N GLY A 10 -2.24 -4.85 -1.83
CA GLY A 10 -3.63 -4.51 -1.48
C GLY A 10 -4.24 -5.36 -0.37
N ASP A 11 -3.68 -6.54 -0.09
CA ASP A 11 -4.06 -7.45 0.99
C ASP A 11 -3.20 -7.33 2.25
N GLN A 12 -2.23 -6.42 2.26
CA GLN A 12 -1.23 -6.24 3.32
C GLN A 12 -1.36 -4.91 4.07
N LEU A 13 -2.55 -4.31 4.07
CA LEU A 13 -2.85 -2.96 4.55
C LEU A 13 -2.89 -2.84 6.08
N THR A 14 -1.73 -2.96 6.72
CA THR A 14 -1.55 -2.78 8.17
C THR A 14 -0.22 -2.10 8.48
N ILE A 15 -0.18 -1.28 9.53
CA ILE A 15 1.06 -0.64 10.01
C ILE A 15 1.97 -1.64 10.74
N GLU A 16 1.41 -2.75 11.20
CA GLU A 16 2.12 -3.85 11.86
C GLU A 16 2.74 -4.83 10.84
N ASN A 17 2.79 -4.43 9.56
CA ASN A 17 3.32 -5.28 8.50
C ASN A 17 4.82 -5.52 8.75
N PRO A 18 5.30 -6.78 8.75
CA PRO A 18 6.72 -7.10 8.92
C PRO A 18 7.64 -6.39 7.92
N ALA A 19 7.15 -6.05 6.73
CA ALA A 19 7.91 -5.26 5.75
C ALA A 19 8.27 -3.85 6.25
N LEU A 20 7.55 -3.32 7.23
CA LEU A 20 7.80 -2.01 7.86
C LEU A 20 8.69 -2.11 9.11
N GLU A 21 9.21 -3.29 9.44
CA GLU A 21 10.15 -3.44 10.54
C GLU A 21 11.42 -2.59 10.30
N GLY A 22 11.72 -1.68 11.23
CA GLY A 22 12.85 -0.75 11.09
C GLY A 22 12.62 0.39 10.09
N PHE A 23 11.38 0.65 9.66
CA PHE A 23 11.03 1.77 8.80
C PHE A 23 11.45 3.12 9.40
N ASP A 24 12.12 3.95 8.59
CA ASP A 24 12.52 5.30 8.94
C ASP A 24 11.86 6.31 8.00
N ALA A 25 10.86 7.05 8.50
CA ALA A 25 10.12 8.05 7.72
C ALA A 25 10.99 9.20 7.15
N THR A 26 12.24 9.35 7.59
CA THR A 26 13.15 10.37 7.06
C THR A 26 13.88 9.93 5.79
N CYS A 27 13.98 8.61 5.56
CA CYS A 27 14.73 8.06 4.44
C CYS A 27 14.08 6.87 3.75
N ASP A 28 12.98 6.32 4.24
CA ASP A 28 12.24 5.24 3.59
C ASP A 28 10.91 5.73 3.04
N GLN A 29 10.39 5.02 2.06
CA GLN A 29 9.16 5.37 1.36
C GLN A 29 8.31 4.11 1.19
N ILE A 30 7.04 4.19 1.59
CA ILE A 30 6.05 3.15 1.27
C ILE A 30 5.62 3.33 -0.19
N VAL A 31 5.39 2.23 -0.89
CA VAL A 31 4.91 2.24 -2.28
C VAL A 31 3.72 1.31 -2.39
N MET A 32 2.61 1.84 -2.93
CA MET A 32 1.44 1.07 -3.33
C MET A 32 1.07 1.44 -4.77
N ALA A 33 0.57 0.48 -5.55
CA ALA A 33 0.23 0.71 -6.94
C ALA A 33 -1.08 0.02 -7.33
N GLU A 34 -1.99 0.78 -7.92
CA GLU A 34 -3.19 0.25 -8.57
C GLU A 34 -2.81 -0.21 -9.99
N VAL A 35 -2.57 -1.51 -10.17
CA VAL A 35 -2.08 -2.06 -11.44
C VAL A 35 -3.17 -2.88 -12.14
N MET A 36 -3.41 -2.59 -13.43
CA MET A 36 -4.42 -3.31 -14.24
C MET A 36 -4.18 -4.82 -14.30
N GLY A 37 -2.92 -5.25 -14.29
CA GLY A 37 -2.53 -6.66 -14.34
C GLY A 37 -3.11 -7.49 -13.19
N GLU A 38 -3.15 -6.95 -11.97
CA GLU A 38 -3.61 -7.67 -10.77
C GLU A 38 -5.11 -8.00 -10.82
N GLY A 39 -5.93 -7.07 -11.31
CA GLY A 39 -7.38 -7.26 -11.44
C GLY A 39 -7.81 -8.05 -12.69
N ALA A 40 -6.90 -8.21 -13.66
CA ALA A 40 -7.15 -8.85 -14.94
C ALA A 40 -6.52 -10.25 -15.07
N HIS A 41 -5.56 -10.61 -14.21
CA HIS A 41 -4.90 -11.92 -14.25
C HIS A 41 -5.85 -13.07 -13.95
N VAL A 42 -6.80 -12.86 -13.04
CA VAL A 42 -7.89 -13.78 -12.73
C VAL A 42 -9.18 -12.99 -12.69
N TRP A 43 -10.26 -13.57 -13.22
CA TRP A 43 -11.59 -12.98 -13.12
C TRP A 43 -11.90 -12.66 -11.66
N SER A 44 -12.16 -11.38 -11.39
CA SER A 44 -12.46 -10.86 -10.07
C SER A 44 -13.78 -10.13 -10.07
N HIS A 45 -14.61 -10.40 -9.06
CA HIS A 45 -15.88 -9.70 -8.92
C HIS A 45 -15.65 -8.18 -8.74
N LYS A 46 -16.46 -7.34 -9.38
CA LYS A 46 -16.31 -5.87 -9.35
C LYS A 46 -16.27 -5.30 -7.92
N ALA A 47 -17.10 -5.84 -7.02
CA ALA A 47 -17.10 -5.43 -5.62
C ALA A 47 -15.78 -5.76 -4.90
N ARG A 48 -15.11 -6.86 -5.26
CA ARG A 48 -13.79 -7.22 -4.71
C ARG A 48 -12.73 -6.20 -5.16
N ILE A 49 -12.72 -5.86 -6.46
CA ILE A 49 -11.80 -4.85 -7.00
C ILE A 49 -12.02 -3.51 -6.29
N ALA A 50 -13.28 -3.06 -6.21
CA ALA A 50 -13.62 -1.82 -5.55
C ALA A 50 -13.21 -1.81 -4.07
N LEU A 51 -13.41 -2.93 -3.35
CA LEU A 51 -13.01 -3.08 -1.95
C LEU A 51 -11.50 -2.89 -1.79
N PHE A 52 -10.68 -3.60 -2.56
CA PHE A 52 -9.22 -3.51 -2.45
C PHE A 52 -8.70 -2.12 -2.81
N LEU A 53 -9.15 -1.53 -3.92
CA LEU A 53 -8.70 -0.19 -4.31
C LEU A 53 -9.14 0.87 -3.30
N SER A 54 -10.38 0.80 -2.80
CA SER A 54 -10.84 1.72 -1.77
C SER A 54 -10.05 1.59 -0.47
N ALA A 55 -9.75 0.35 -0.05
CA ALA A 55 -8.97 0.09 1.15
C ALA A 55 -7.54 0.63 1.00
N MET A 56 -6.89 0.42 -0.15
CA MET A 56 -5.55 0.94 -0.44
C MET A 56 -5.51 2.48 -0.35
N ARG A 57 -6.49 3.17 -0.94
CA ARG A 57 -6.59 4.64 -0.89
C ARG A 57 -6.79 5.16 0.52
N HIS A 58 -7.68 4.53 1.30
CA HIS A 58 -7.90 4.92 2.69
C HIS A 58 -6.68 4.65 3.56
N PHE A 59 -5.95 3.57 3.29
CA PHE A 59 -4.70 3.26 3.98
C PHE A 59 -3.61 4.28 3.65
N ALA A 60 -3.43 4.65 2.38
CA ALA A 60 -2.51 5.73 1.97
C ALA A 60 -2.82 7.02 2.72
N GLN A 61 -4.10 7.44 2.72
CA GLN A 61 -4.51 8.64 3.42
C GLN A 61 -4.24 8.55 4.94
N ALA A 62 -4.48 7.38 5.56
CA ALA A 62 -4.18 7.18 6.96
C ALA A 62 -2.67 7.29 7.27
N LEU A 63 -1.80 6.84 6.36
CA LEU A 63 -0.34 7.00 6.47
C LEU A 63 0.08 8.47 6.33
N GLU A 64 -0.44 9.17 5.31
CA GLU A 64 -0.17 10.60 5.09
C GLU A 64 -0.56 11.45 6.30
N THR A 65 -1.72 11.18 6.91
CA THR A 65 -2.16 11.91 8.11
C THR A 65 -1.27 11.69 9.34
N GLN A 66 -0.50 10.60 9.36
CA GLN A 66 0.49 10.29 10.39
C GLN A 66 1.89 10.82 10.04
N GLY A 67 2.06 11.49 8.89
CA GLY A 67 3.35 11.97 8.41
C GLY A 67 4.25 10.85 7.88
N ILE A 68 3.68 9.69 7.54
CA ILE A 68 4.43 8.56 6.97
C ILE A 68 4.50 8.75 5.45
N PRO A 69 5.69 8.75 4.83
CA PRO A 69 5.83 8.83 3.39
C PRO A 69 5.27 7.59 2.68
N VAL A 70 4.31 7.80 1.78
CA VAL A 70 3.62 6.79 0.95
C VAL A 70 3.44 7.28 -0.48
#